data_AF-A0A0P0W7H6-F1
#
_entry.id   AF-A0A0P0W7H6-F1
#
_cell.length_a   1.000
_cell.length_b   1.000
_cell.length_c   1.000
_cell.angle_alpha   90.00
_cell.angle_beta   90.00
_cell.angle_gamma   90.00
#
_symmetry.space_group_name_H-M   'P 1'
#
loop_
_entity.id
_entity.type
_entity.pdbx_description
1 polymer ?
#
loop_
_entity_poly.entity_id
_entity_poly.type
_entity_poly.pdbx_seq_one_letter_code
_entity_poly.pdbx_strand_id
1 'polypeptide(L)'
;ESPSLALNELLNLLLQEPCLLSHIRIYNKSVLEWEITAGLRYNKPDTFVKVRPRCEAPKRDILYPANHTPCRYVRISCMRGNPIAIFFIQVGVTTSITFTLPPDIFRVISHSSSSAHWNPYTWTGT
;
A
#
# COMPACT_ATOMS: atom_id res chain seq x y z
N GLU A 1 -2.87 6.44 -36.46
CA GLU A 1 -3.92 6.81 -35.50
C GLU A 1 -3.55 6.26 -34.14
N SER A 2 -3.07 7.13 -33.24
CA SER A 2 -2.66 6.74 -31.89
C SER A 2 -3.91 6.77 -31.00
N PRO A 3 -4.22 5.74 -30.20
CA PRO A 3 -5.38 5.79 -29.35
C PRO A 3 -5.14 6.90 -28.33
N SER A 4 -6.12 7.79 -28.24
CA SER A 4 -6.22 8.87 -27.27
C SER A 4 -5.92 8.35 -25.86
N LEU A 5 -4.68 8.57 -25.40
CA LEU A 5 -4.31 8.50 -23.99
C LEU A 5 -5.08 9.63 -23.28
N ALA A 6 -6.34 9.36 -22.96
CA ALA A 6 -7.05 10.12 -21.95
C ALA A 6 -6.11 10.22 -20.74
N LEU A 7 -5.84 11.46 -20.30
CA LEU A 7 -4.97 11.87 -19.21
C LEU A 7 -5.39 11.21 -17.88
N ASN A 8 -5.18 9.90 -17.77
CA ASN A 8 -5.27 9.15 -16.53
C ASN A 8 -3.90 9.25 -15.88
N GLU A 9 -3.76 10.14 -14.90
CA GLU A 9 -2.54 10.19 -14.12
C GLU A 9 -2.41 8.91 -13.29
N LEU A 10 -1.27 8.24 -13.45
CA LEU A 10 -0.98 6.97 -12.83
C LEU A 10 0.12 7.12 -11.79
N LEU A 11 -0.23 6.85 -10.54
CA LEU A 11 0.74 6.78 -9.45
C LEU A 11 1.16 5.33 -9.25
N ASN A 12 2.43 5.03 -9.54
CA ASN A 12 3.05 3.73 -9.26
C ASN A 12 3.97 3.86 -8.05
N LEU A 13 3.66 3.12 -6.99
CA LEU A 13 4.45 3.03 -5.79
C LEU A 13 5.23 1.71 -5.81
N LEU A 14 6.55 1.81 -5.86
CA LEU A 14 7.46 0.67 -5.70
C LEU A 14 7.85 0.57 -4.23
N LEU A 15 7.52 -0.56 -3.61
CA LEU A 15 7.95 -0.89 -2.26
C LEU A 15 9.38 -1.43 -2.31
N GLN A 16 10.18 -1.07 -1.31
CA GLN A 16 11.59 -1.47 -1.20
C GLN A 16 11.73 -3.01 -1.26
N GLU A 17 10.87 -3.70 -0.51
CA GLU A 17 10.80 -5.16 -0.45
C GLU A 17 9.38 -5.67 -0.72
N PRO A 18 9.22 -6.90 -1.23
CA PRO A 18 7.91 -7.56 -1.28
C PRO A 18 7.34 -7.73 0.13
N CYS A 19 6.07 -7.40 0.31
CA CYS A 19 5.40 -7.51 1.60
C CYS A 19 3.91 -7.84 1.44
N LEU A 20 3.24 -8.10 2.56
CA LEU A 20 1.80 -8.29 2.61
C LEU A 20 1.14 -6.94 2.88
N LEU A 21 0.38 -6.45 1.91
CA LEU A 21 -0.35 -5.21 2.01
C LEU A 21 -1.58 -5.39 2.92
N SER A 22 -1.57 -4.78 4.10
CA SER A 22 -2.70 -4.85 5.02
C SER A 22 -3.78 -3.83 4.68
N HIS A 23 -3.38 -2.58 4.40
CA HIS A 23 -4.28 -1.50 4.01
C HIS A 23 -3.55 -0.37 3.28
N ILE A 24 -4.31 0.48 2.58
CA ILE A 24 -3.82 1.73 1.98
C ILE A 24 -4.69 2.87 2.51
N ARG A 25 -4.08 3.87 3.11
CA ARG A 25 -4.74 5.11 3.52
C ARG A 25 -4.41 6.23 2.55
N ILE A 26 -5.42 6.91 2.02
CA ILE A 26 -5.28 7.97 1.03
C ILE A 26 -6.04 9.20 1.49
N TYR A 27 -5.35 10.35 1.49
CA TYR A 27 -5.98 11.65 1.69
C TYR A 27 -6.15 12.35 0.34
N ASN A 28 -7.37 12.26 -0.18
CA ASN A 28 -7.72 12.82 -1.48
C ASN A 28 -7.93 14.34 -1.41
N LYS A 29 -7.36 15.07 -2.38
CA LYS A 29 -7.59 16.52 -2.52
C LYS A 29 -8.69 16.81 -3.54
N SER A 30 -8.58 16.24 -4.74
CA SER A 30 -9.45 16.60 -5.88
C SER A 30 -9.65 15.49 -6.91
N VAL A 31 -9.21 14.26 -6.63
CA VAL A 31 -9.58 13.08 -7.42
C VAL A 31 -11.08 12.83 -7.23
N LEU A 32 -11.79 12.58 -8.33
CA LEU A 32 -13.21 12.24 -8.34
C LEU A 32 -13.42 10.75 -8.59
N GLU A 33 -12.49 10.10 -9.27
CA GLU A 33 -12.59 8.68 -9.58
C GLU A 33 -11.23 8.02 -9.62
N TRP A 34 -11.10 6.88 -8.93
CA TRP A 34 -9.87 6.12 -8.89
C TRP A 34 -10.08 4.60 -8.93
N GLU A 35 -9.02 3.88 -9.26
CA GLU A 35 -8.89 2.44 -9.06
C GLU A 35 -7.56 2.15 -8.37
N ILE A 36 -7.54 1.20 -7.44
CA ILE A 36 -6.34 0.82 -6.69
C ILE A 36 -6.05 -0.66 -6.92
N THR A 37 -4.87 -0.95 -7.44
CA THR A 37 -4.42 -2.31 -7.72
C THR A 37 -3.05 -2.57 -7.11
N ALA A 38 -2.76 -3.81 -6.75
CA ALA A 38 -1.50 -4.21 -6.12
C ALA A 38 -1.00 -5.52 -6.72
N GLY A 39 0.32 -5.67 -6.87
CA GLY A 39 0.92 -6.86 -7.46
C GLY A 39 2.39 -7.03 -7.13
N LEU A 40 2.92 -8.22 -7.39
CA LEU A 40 4.33 -8.58 -7.13
C LEU A 40 5.26 -8.29 -8.32
N ARG A 41 4.73 -8.37 -9.55
CA ARG A 41 5.53 -8.32 -10.77
C ARG A 41 5.04 -7.19 -11.67
N TYR A 42 5.83 -6.14 -11.82
CA TYR A 42 5.51 -5.01 -12.69
C TYR A 42 5.21 -5.43 -14.14
N ASN A 43 5.97 -6.38 -14.68
CA ASN A 43 5.95 -6.81 -16.08
C ASN A 43 4.69 -7.62 -16.45
N LYS A 44 3.80 -7.91 -15.48
CA LYS A 44 2.56 -8.66 -15.68
C LYS A 44 1.41 -7.92 -15.00
N PRO A 45 0.94 -6.79 -15.55
CA PRO A 45 -0.12 -5.99 -14.93
C PRO A 45 -1.44 -6.77 -14.77
N ASP A 46 -1.71 -7.79 -15.60
CA ASP A 46 -2.89 -8.66 -15.49
C ASP A 46 -2.92 -9.49 -14.20
N THR A 47 -1.78 -9.61 -13.51
CA THR A 47 -1.66 -10.31 -12.22
C THR A 47 -1.94 -9.40 -11.02
N PHE A 48 -2.20 -8.11 -11.25
CA PHE A 48 -2.47 -7.18 -10.16
C PHE A 48 -3.87 -7.45 -9.60
N VAL A 49 -3.93 -7.63 -8.30
CA VAL A 49 -5.18 -7.76 -7.56
C VAL A 49 -5.79 -6.38 -7.38
N LYS A 50 -7.10 -6.27 -7.66
CA LYS A 50 -7.86 -5.05 -7.41
C LYS A 50 -8.15 -4.90 -5.92
N VAL A 51 -7.31 -4.13 -5.22
CA VAL A 51 -7.54 -3.75 -3.81
C VAL A 51 -8.82 -2.94 -3.69
N ARG A 52 -9.02 -2.01 -4.62
CA ARG A 52 -10.27 -1.28 -4.77
C ARG A 52 -10.61 -1.16 -6.25
N PRO A 53 -11.74 -1.72 -6.71
CA PRO A 53 -12.18 -1.51 -8.09
C PRO A 53 -12.51 -0.04 -8.32
N ARG A 54 -12.64 0.33 -9.60
CA ARG A 54 -13.05 1.68 -10.03
C ARG A 54 -14.23 2.18 -9.18
N CYS A 55 -14.03 3.30 -8.49
CA CYS A 55 -15.05 3.90 -7.64
C CYS A 55 -14.84 5.41 -7.51
N GLU A 56 -15.89 6.10 -7.06
CA GLU A 56 -15.82 7.52 -6.73
C GLU A 56 -14.81 7.73 -5.59
N ALA A 57 -13.86 8.63 -5.81
CA ALA A 57 -12.80 8.96 -4.88
C ALA A 57 -13.33 9.94 -3.84
N PRO A 58 -13.50 9.55 -2.57
CA PRO A 58 -14.14 10.46 -1.63
C PRO A 58 -13.15 11.54 -1.18
N LYS A 59 -13.63 12.76 -0.96
CA LYS A 59 -12.81 13.94 -0.63
C LYS A 59 -12.46 14.01 0.87
N ARG A 60 -11.96 12.91 1.42
CA ARG A 60 -11.57 12.79 2.83
C ARG A 60 -10.49 11.74 2.99
N ASP A 61 -9.97 11.65 4.21
CA ASP A 61 -9.11 10.55 4.62
C ASP A 61 -9.86 9.21 4.59
N ILE A 62 -9.32 8.23 3.86
CA ILE A 62 -9.91 6.90 3.76
C ILE A 62 -8.85 5.82 3.86
N LEU A 63 -9.20 4.75 4.57
CA LEU A 63 -8.45 3.51 4.65
C LEU A 63 -9.16 2.41 3.85
N TYR A 64 -8.44 1.84 2.88
CA TYR A 64 -8.87 0.67 2.10
C TYR A 64 -8.18 -0.58 2.65
N PRO A 65 -8.92 -1.55 3.20
CA PRO A 65 -8.34 -2.82 3.59
C PRO A 65 -7.91 -3.61 2.35
N ALA A 66 -6.75 -4.23 2.43
CA ALA A 66 -6.14 -5.00 1.34
C ALA A 66 -5.94 -6.48 1.71
N ASN A 67 -6.46 -6.94 2.85
CA ASN A 67 -6.51 -8.34 3.25
C ASN A 67 -5.17 -9.09 3.17
N HIS A 68 -4.06 -8.42 3.51
CA HIS A 68 -2.71 -8.99 3.44
C HIS A 68 -2.32 -9.46 2.03
N THR A 69 -2.75 -8.72 1.00
CA THR A 69 -2.44 -9.04 -0.39
C THR A 69 -0.92 -8.95 -0.63
N PRO A 70 -0.27 -10.01 -1.13
CA PRO A 70 1.15 -9.95 -1.49
C PRO A 70 1.41 -8.90 -2.58
N CYS A 71 2.26 -7.92 -2.29
CA CYS A 71 2.59 -6.88 -3.26
C CYS A 71 4.02 -6.36 -3.11
N ARG A 72 4.55 -5.85 -4.23
CA ARG A 72 5.73 -5.01 -4.31
C ARG A 72 5.42 -3.69 -5.02
N TYR A 73 4.37 -3.69 -5.84
CA TYR A 73 3.89 -2.57 -6.61
C TYR A 73 2.46 -2.27 -6.19
N VAL A 74 2.17 -1.00 -5.90
CA VAL A 74 0.81 -0.48 -5.73
C VAL A 74 0.58 0.58 -6.80
N ARG A 75 -0.54 0.45 -7.50
CA ARG A 75 -0.92 1.34 -8.59
C ARG A 75 -2.24 2.02 -8.26
N ILE A 76 -2.25 3.35 -8.31
CA ILE A 76 -3.44 4.17 -8.15
C ILE A 76 -3.71 4.85 -9.49
N SER A 77 -4.77 4.42 -10.16
CA SER A 77 -5.21 5.00 -11.43
C SER A 77 -6.22 6.10 -11.16
N CYS A 78 -5.84 7.36 -11.33
CA CYS A 78 -6.74 8.50 -11.18
C CYS A 78 -7.42 8.75 -12.53
N MET A 79 -8.72 8.48 -12.62
CA MET A 79 -9.47 8.49 -13.88
C MET A 79 -10.21 9.81 -14.12
N ARG A 80 -10.53 10.53 -13.05
CA ARG A 80 -11.26 11.80 -13.11
C ARG A 80 -10.82 12.72 -11.97
N GLY A 81 -10.66 14.01 -12.28
CA GLY A 81 -10.28 15.07 -11.34
C GLY A 81 -9.85 16.31 -12.12
N ASN A 82 -10.01 17.50 -11.55
CA ASN A 82 -9.54 18.75 -12.18
C ASN A 82 -9.16 19.79 -11.10
N PRO A 83 -7.85 19.95 -10.80
CA PRO A 83 -6.73 19.07 -11.17
C PRO A 83 -6.82 17.72 -10.46
N ILE A 84 -6.09 16.70 -10.92
CA ILE A 84 -5.90 15.47 -10.15
C ILE A 84 -4.88 15.78 -9.04
N ALA A 85 -5.28 15.63 -7.77
CA ALA A 85 -4.36 15.84 -6.66
C ALA A 85 -4.70 14.94 -5.46
N ILE A 86 -3.64 14.38 -4.88
CA ILE A 86 -3.65 13.59 -3.65
C ILE A 86 -2.65 14.27 -2.71
N PHE A 87 -3.03 14.54 -1.46
CA PHE A 87 -2.08 15.15 -0.53
C PHE A 87 -1.10 14.13 0.03
N PHE A 88 -1.58 12.93 0.33
CA PHE A 88 -0.79 11.92 1.02
C PHE A 88 -1.32 10.51 0.79
N ILE A 89 -0.40 9.54 0.76
CA ILE A 89 -0.68 8.11 0.69
C ILE A 89 0.18 7.42 1.75
N GLN A 90 -0.44 6.59 2.57
CA GLN A 90 0.21 5.69 3.52
C GLN A 90 -0.10 4.25 3.17
N VAL A 91 0.93 3.42 3.13
CA VAL A 91 0.80 2.00 2.86
C VAL A 91 1.06 1.24 4.15
N GLY A 92 0.04 0.55 4.65
CA GLY A 92 0.17 -0.38 5.77
C GLY A 92 0.67 -1.71 5.26
N VAL A 93 1.87 -2.11 5.69
CA VAL A 93 2.50 -3.37 5.28
C VAL A 93 2.77 -4.24 6.48
N THR A 94 2.56 -5.54 6.31
CA THR A 94 3.16 -6.56 7.18
C THR A 94 4.34 -7.10 6.41
N THR A 95 5.55 -6.84 6.87
CA THR A 95 6.71 -7.55 6.33
C THR A 95 6.51 -9.02 6.64
N SER A 96 6.67 -9.89 5.65
CA SER A 96 6.87 -11.30 5.94
C SER A 96 8.21 -11.37 6.66
N ILE A 97 8.21 -11.27 7.99
CA ILE A 97 9.39 -11.62 8.77
C ILE A 97 9.55 -13.13 8.56
N THR A 98 10.41 -13.50 7.62
CA THR A 98 10.94 -14.85 7.58
C THR A 98 11.91 -14.94 8.76
N PHE A 99 11.41 -15.33 9.92
CA PHE A 99 12.28 -15.85 10.96
C PHE A 99 12.85 -17.16 10.42
N THR A 100 14.10 -17.17 9.98
CA THR A 100 14.90 -18.40 9.92
C THR A 100 15.18 -18.81 11.37
N LEU A 101 14.21 -19.47 12.00
CA LEU A 101 14.39 -20.14 13.27
C LEU A 101 14.40 -21.66 13.03
N PRO A 102 15.25 -22.41 13.75
CA PRO A 102 15.30 -23.88 13.69
C PRO A 102 13.89 -24.50 13.92
N PRO A 103 13.63 -25.70 13.39
CA PRO A 103 12.29 -26.29 13.25
C PRO A 103 11.45 -26.50 14.52
N ASP A 104 11.92 -26.14 15.71
CA ASP A 104 11.32 -26.56 17.00
C ASP A 104 10.58 -25.48 17.80
N ILE A 105 10.37 -24.25 17.27
CA ILE A 105 9.69 -23.19 18.03
C ILE A 105 8.53 -22.58 17.23
N PHE A 106 7.38 -23.26 17.25
CA PHE A 106 6.10 -22.63 16.92
C PHE A 106 5.45 -22.05 18.19
N ARG A 107 5.59 -20.74 18.37
CA ARG A 107 4.60 -19.93 19.09
C ARG A 107 4.29 -18.72 18.21
N VAL A 108 3.14 -18.77 17.54
CA VAL A 108 2.57 -17.62 16.84
C VAL A 108 2.22 -16.57 17.88
N ILE A 109 3.08 -15.57 18.05
CA ILE A 109 2.72 -14.33 18.73
C ILE A 109 2.13 -13.42 17.66
N SER A 110 0.80 -13.43 17.56
CA SER A 110 0.08 -12.23 17.10
C SER A 110 -0.02 -11.27 18.30
N HIS A 111 -0.37 -10.00 18.04
CA HIS A 111 -0.34 -8.82 18.94
C HIS A 111 1.03 -8.11 18.92
N SER A 112 1.17 -6.80 18.68
CA SER A 112 0.23 -5.67 18.69
C SER A 112 0.89 -4.44 18.04
N SER A 113 0.05 -3.51 17.55
CA SER A 113 0.32 -2.08 17.29
C SER A 113 1.61 -1.49 17.87
N SER A 114 2.55 -1.11 17.00
CA SER A 114 3.71 -0.31 17.38
C SER A 114 3.45 1.18 17.13
N SER A 115 2.98 1.87 18.17
CA SER A 115 3.31 3.30 18.34
C SER A 115 4.71 3.33 18.96
N ALA A 116 5.71 3.73 18.18
CA ALA A 116 7.08 3.86 18.67
C ALA A 116 7.26 5.26 19.26
N HIS A 117 7.26 5.37 20.59
CA HIS A 117 7.83 6.51 21.30
C HIS A 117 9.32 6.18 21.56
N TRP A 118 10.21 6.93 20.91
CA TRP A 118 11.67 6.83 21.11
C TRP A 118 12.04 7.45 22.47
N ASN A 119 12.83 6.75 23.29
CA ASN A 119 13.50 7.34 24.47
C ASN A 119 15.01 7.01 24.43
N PRO A 120 15.92 8.00 24.31
CA PRO A 120 17.33 7.76 24.00
C PRO A 120 18.26 7.52 25.22
N TYR A 121 17.74 7.24 26.41
CA TYR A 121 18.59 7.07 27.60
C TYR A 121 18.31 5.75 28.33
N THR A 122 18.97 4.67 27.93
CA THR A 122 19.44 3.60 28.84
C THR A 122 20.37 2.67 28.06
N TRP A 123 21.67 2.99 28.05
CA TRP A 123 22.72 2.01 27.81
C TRP A 123 23.61 1.97 29.06
N THR A 124 23.38 0.97 29.89
CA THR A 124 24.26 0.49 30.96
C THR A 124 23.98 -1.02 31.02
N GLY A 125 24.84 -1.94 30.61
CA GLY A 125 26.27 -2.01 30.90
C GLY A 125 26.47 -3.01 32.04
N THR A 126 26.58 -4.30 31.73
CA THR A 126 27.57 -5.30 32.20
C THR A 126 27.25 -6.65 31.57
#